data_AF-A0A1J4UT83-F1
#
_entry.id   AF-A0A1J4UT83-F1
#
_cell.length_a   1.000
_cell.length_b   1.000
_cell.length_c   1.000
_cell.angle_alpha   90.00
_cell.angle_beta   90.00
_cell.angle_gamma   90.00
#
_symmetry.space_group_name_H-M   'P 1'
#
loop_
_entity.id
_entity.type
_entity.pdbx_description
1 polymer ?
#
loop_
_entity_poly.entity_id
_entity_poly.type
_entity_poly.pdbx_seq_one_letter_code
_entity_poly.pdbx_strand_id
1 'polypeptide(L)'
;MDGQAAGSYYKISGTIENKGEQNTTYAWVIVTFYDLEGNIVEDAVDAIGPFKSNSAEPGAKQGFGVVISIPDGHEIASYTAAIDYE
;
A
#
# COMPACT_ATOMS: atom_id res chain seq x y z
N MET A 1 13.39 -29.94 -8.12
CA MET A 1 12.11 -29.36 -7.69
C MET A 1 12.50 -28.11 -6.93
N ASP A 2 12.39 -26.95 -7.56
CA ASP A 2 12.75 -25.68 -6.91
C ASP A 2 11.71 -25.40 -5.82
N GLY A 3 12.18 -25.40 -4.57
CA GLY A 3 11.37 -25.12 -3.40
C GLY A 3 10.96 -23.66 -3.41
N GLN A 4 9.71 -23.39 -3.76
CA GLN A 4 9.06 -22.13 -3.43
C GLN A 4 9.10 -22.03 -1.91
N ALA A 5 9.90 -21.10 -1.38
CA ALA A 5 9.98 -20.88 0.06
C ALA A 5 8.57 -20.67 0.60
N ALA A 6 8.18 -21.49 1.58
CA ALA A 6 6.95 -21.24 2.32
C ALA A 6 7.11 -19.87 3.01
N GLY A 7 6.07 -19.05 2.86
CA GLY A 7 6.05 -17.69 3.35
C GLY A 7 4.63 -17.28 3.67
N SER A 8 4.49 -16.29 4.53
CA SER A 8 3.19 -15.71 4.89
C SER A 8 2.86 -14.55 3.94
N TYR A 9 1.61 -14.51 3.48
CA TYR A 9 1.10 -13.41 2.68
C TYR A 9 0.35 -12.42 3.56
N TYR A 10 0.74 -11.15 3.48
CA TYR A 10 0.04 -10.06 4.15
C TYR A 10 -0.61 -9.17 3.10
N LYS A 11 -1.87 -8.82 3.34
CA LYS A 11 -2.64 -7.93 2.48
C LYS A 11 -3.14 -6.75 3.29
N ILE A 12 -2.86 -5.55 2.79
CA ILE A 12 -3.46 -4.31 3.28
C ILE A 12 -4.29 -3.72 2.16
N SER A 13 -5.51 -3.31 2.48
CA SER A 13 -6.41 -2.67 1.54
C SER A 13 -7.22 -1.58 2.22
N GLY A 14 -7.54 -0.54 1.47
CA GLY A 14 -8.34 0.57 1.98
C GLY A 14 -8.93 1.40 0.87
N THR A 15 -9.43 2.59 1.23
CA THR A 15 -9.98 3.56 0.31
C THR A 15 -9.38 4.93 0.62
N ILE A 16 -8.87 5.60 -0.40
CA ILE A 16 -8.46 7.00 -0.33
C ILE A 16 -9.58 7.90 -0.86
N GLU A 17 -9.66 9.12 -0.36
CA GLU A 17 -10.58 10.16 -0.82
C GLU A 17 -9.80 11.45 -1.05
N ASN A 18 -9.97 12.10 -2.20
CA ASN A 18 -9.47 13.46 -2.37
C ASN A 18 -10.35 14.42 -1.56
N LYS A 19 -9.81 14.96 -0.47
CA LYS A 19 -10.48 15.97 0.38
C LYS A 19 -10.08 17.41 0.03
N GLY A 20 -9.20 17.60 -0.94
CA GLY A 20 -8.77 18.92 -1.42
C GLY A 20 -9.81 19.57 -2.32
N GLU A 21 -9.51 20.80 -2.76
CA GLU A 21 -10.35 21.57 -3.68
C GLU A 21 -9.93 21.43 -5.15
N GLN A 22 -8.77 20.82 -5.39
CA GLN A 22 -8.18 20.63 -6.71
C GLN A 22 -8.19 19.17 -7.11
N ASN A 23 -8.16 18.94 -8.42
CA ASN A 23 -8.01 17.60 -8.97
C ASN A 23 -6.59 17.08 -8.72
N THR A 24 -6.47 15.85 -8.24
CA THR A 24 -5.19 15.13 -8.14
C THR A 24 -5.06 14.17 -9.32
N THR A 25 -3.88 14.14 -9.93
CA THR A 25 -3.64 13.30 -11.13
C THR A 25 -3.04 11.96 -10.72
N TYR A 26 -2.13 12.00 -9.75
CA TYR A 26 -1.43 10.82 -9.26
C TYR A 26 -1.44 10.80 -7.74
N ALA A 27 -1.68 9.61 -7.20
CA ALA A 27 -1.45 9.34 -5.79
C ALA A 27 -0.82 7.95 -5.67
N TRP A 28 0.03 7.79 -4.66
CA TRP A 28 0.62 6.52 -4.29
C TRP A 28 0.31 6.26 -2.82
N VAL A 29 -0.07 5.03 -2.52
CA VAL A 29 -0.08 4.56 -1.13
C VAL A 29 1.20 3.79 -0.91
N ILE A 30 1.99 4.28 0.03
CA ILE A 30 3.23 3.67 0.48
C ILE A 30 2.94 3.02 1.82
N VAL A 31 3.23 1.73 1.93
CA VAL A 31 2.99 0.93 3.13
C VAL A 31 4.30 0.32 3.58
N THR A 32 4.74 0.70 4.78
CA THR A 32 5.95 0.17 5.40
C THR A 32 5.53 -0.83 6.47
N PHE A 33 6.10 -2.03 6.44
CA PHE A 33 5.83 -3.10 7.38
C PHE A 33 6.99 -3.26 8.36
N TYR A 34 6.66 -3.51 9.64
CA TYR A 34 7.64 -3.60 10.71
C TYR A 34 7.52 -4.90 11.50
N ASP A 35 8.65 -5.36 12.03
CA ASP A 35 8.71 -6.47 12.98
C ASP A 35 8.34 -6.03 14.42
N LEU A 36 8.40 -6.97 15.36
CA LEU A 36 8.09 -6.73 16.78
C LEU A 36 9.08 -5.79 17.48
N GLU A 37 10.29 -5.63 16.94
CA GLU A 37 11.32 -4.73 17.46
C GLU A 37 11.23 -3.32 16.84
N GLY A 38 10.37 -3.15 15.84
CA GLY A 38 10.16 -1.89 15.12
C GLY A 38 11.12 -1.69 13.94
N ASN A 39 11.84 -2.72 13.50
CA ASN A 39 12.66 -2.65 12.29
C ASN A 39 11.78 -2.77 11.04
N ILE A 40 12.17 -2.09 9.97
CA ILE A 40 11.51 -2.24 8.66
C ILE A 40 11.79 -3.62 8.10
N VAL A 41 10.73 -4.32 7.72
CA VAL A 41 10.78 -5.62 7.05
C VAL A 41 10.65 -5.44 5.54
N GLU A 42 9.70 -4.62 5.09
CA GLU A 42 9.39 -4.42 3.67
C GLU A 42 8.67 -3.08 3.45
N ASP A 43 8.91 -2.47 2.29
CA ASP A 43 8.13 -1.35 1.76
C ASP A 43 7.33 -1.80 0.53
N ALA A 44 6.02 -1.55 0.52
CA ALA A 44 5.14 -1.84 -0.59
C ALA A 44 4.44 -0.57 -1.09
N VAL A 45 4.27 -0.47 -2.40
CA VAL A 45 3.62 0.68 -3.03
C VAL A 45 2.48 0.19 -3.92
N ASP A 46 1.30 0.79 -3.75
CA ASP A 46 0.22 0.70 -4.73
C ASP A 46 0.06 2.06 -5.40
N ALA A 47 0.30 2.08 -6.72
CA ALA A 47 0.11 3.27 -7.52
C ALA A 47 -1.38 3.44 -7.80
N ILE A 48 -1.96 4.50 -7.24
CA ILE A 48 -3.35 4.89 -7.48
C ILE A 48 -3.38 5.87 -8.66
N GLY A 49 -2.71 5.48 -9.75
CA GLY A 49 -2.48 6.31 -10.92
C GLY A 49 -2.98 5.66 -12.22
N PRO A 50 -3.49 6.48 -13.17
CA PRO A 50 -4.48 7.53 -12.89
C PRO A 50 -5.73 6.88 -12.29
N PHE A 51 -6.56 7.64 -11.55
CA PHE A 51 -7.93 7.21 -11.24
C PHE A 51 -8.53 6.62 -12.52
N LYS A 52 -8.91 5.33 -12.48
CA LYS A 52 -9.13 4.50 -13.69
C LYS A 52 -10.18 5.05 -14.66
N SER A 53 -10.84 6.15 -14.31
CA SER A 53 -11.62 6.98 -15.21
C SER A 53 -11.70 8.40 -14.64
N ASN A 54 -10.87 9.29 -15.15
CA ASN A 54 -10.82 10.73 -14.86
C ASN A 54 -10.39 11.08 -13.42
N SER A 55 -9.46 12.05 -13.35
CA SER A 55 -8.97 12.82 -12.19
C SER A 55 -9.62 12.53 -10.84
N ALA A 56 -8.81 12.42 -9.77
CA ALA A 56 -9.31 12.51 -8.41
C ALA A 56 -9.90 13.90 -8.18
N GLU A 57 -11.12 14.14 -8.64
CA GLU A 57 -11.85 15.36 -8.35
C GLU A 57 -12.09 15.43 -6.83
N PRO A 58 -12.32 16.63 -6.27
CA PRO A 58 -12.77 16.77 -4.89
C PRO A 58 -13.92 15.81 -4.56
N GLY A 59 -13.72 14.95 -3.56
CA GLY A 59 -14.65 13.92 -3.12
C GLY A 59 -14.54 12.57 -3.82
N ALA A 60 -13.71 12.44 -4.87
CA ALA A 60 -13.47 11.16 -5.54
C ALA A 60 -12.82 10.16 -4.58
N LYS A 61 -13.28 8.89 -4.64
CA LYS A 61 -12.79 7.80 -3.81
C LYS A 61 -12.21 6.68 -4.68
N GLN A 62 -11.11 6.10 -4.22
CA GLN A 62 -10.46 4.99 -4.93
C GLN A 62 -9.89 3.97 -3.95
N GLY A 63 -10.13 2.70 -4.25
CA GLY A 63 -9.59 1.58 -3.48
C GLY A 63 -8.12 1.34 -3.82
N PHE A 64 -7.35 0.92 -2.82
CA PHE A 64 -5.97 0.45 -2.97
C PHE A 64 -5.79 -0.91 -2.30
N GLY A 65 -4.77 -1.65 -2.72
CA GLY A 65 -4.39 -2.92 -2.14
C GLY A 65 -2.93 -3.26 -2.40
N VAL A 66 -2.16 -3.44 -1.32
CA VAL A 66 -0.81 -4.00 -1.37
C VAL A 66 -0.82 -5.44 -0.87
N VAL A 67 -0.02 -6.29 -1.49
CA VAL A 67 0.21 -7.67 -1.05
C VAL A 67 1.72 -7.89 -1.00
N ILE A 68 2.21 -8.34 0.15
CA ILE A 68 3.60 -8.75 0.33
C ILE A 68 3.68 -10.23 0.67
N SER A 69 4.81 -10.83 0.33
CA SER A 69 5.16 -12.20 0.70
C SER A 69 6.41 -12.15 1.57
N ILE A 70 6.28 -12.59 2.82
CA ILE A 70 7.39 -12.59 3.77
C ILE A 70 7.83 -14.04 4.00
N PRO A 71 9.15 -14.35 3.90
CA PRO A 71 9.66 -15.70 4.15
C PRO A 71 9.30 -16.20 5.56
N ASP A 72 9.10 -17.51 5.71
CA ASP A 72 8.86 -18.14 7.01
C ASP A 72 9.95 -17.78 8.04
N GLY A 73 9.54 -17.55 9.29
CA GLY A 73 10.42 -17.12 10.38
C GLY A 73 10.51 -15.60 10.57
N HIS A 74 9.89 -14.82 9.68
CA HIS A 74 9.69 -13.38 9.86
C HIS A 74 8.21 -13.08 10.15
N GLU A 75 7.96 -12.28 11.19
CA GLU A 75 6.62 -11.90 11.60
C GLU A 75 6.43 -10.38 11.42
N ILE A 76 5.31 -10.00 10.80
CA ILE A 76 4.90 -8.60 10.74
C ILE A 76 4.09 -8.29 11.99
N ALA A 77 4.55 -7.32 12.77
CA ALA A 77 3.86 -6.85 13.96
C ALA A 77 2.96 -5.64 13.68
N SER A 78 3.39 -4.77 12.78
CA SER A 78 2.69 -3.52 12.49
C SER A 78 3.01 -2.97 11.10
N TYR A 79 2.28 -1.95 10.70
CA TYR A 79 2.53 -1.22 9.46
C TYR A 79 2.23 0.27 9.64
N THR A 80 2.80 1.10 8.78
CA THR A 80 2.37 2.49 8.54
C THR A 80 1.90 2.62 7.10
N ALA A 81 0.99 3.56 6.85
CA ALA A 81 0.54 3.90 5.51
C ALA A 81 0.64 5.41 5.30
N ALA A 82 1.32 5.81 4.23
CA ALA A 82 1.47 7.19 3.80
C ALA A 82 0.86 7.37 2.41
N ILE A 83 0.39 8.58 2.12
CA ILE A 83 -0.10 8.96 0.81
C ILE A 83 0.86 10.03 0.27
N ASP A 84 1.41 9.78 -0.91
CA ASP A 84 2.11 10.77 -1.71
C ASP A 84 1.23 11.13 -2.92
N TYR A 85 1.20 12.39 -3.35
CA TYR A 85 0.30 12.84 -4.41
C TYR A 85 0.82 14.06 -5.17
N GLU A 86 0.46 14.12 -6.46
CA GLU A 86 0.78 15.19 -7.42
C GLU A 86 -0.47 15.82 -8.04
#